data_AF-A0AAN7VH10-F1
#
_entry.id   AF-A0AAN7VH10-F1
#
_cell.length_a   1.000
_cell.length_b   1.000
_cell.length_c   1.000
_cell.angle_alpha   90.00
_cell.angle_beta   90.00
_cell.angle_gamma   90.00
#
_symmetry.space_group_name_H-M   'P 1'
#
loop_
_entity.id
_entity.type
_entity.pdbx_description
1 polymer ?
#
loop_
_entity_poly.entity_id
_entity_poly.type
_entity_poly.pdbx_seq_one_letter_code
_entity_poly.pdbx_strand_id
1 'polypeptide(L)'
;MQNRLTGLARTWYDNLTTYTYNWGEWKSLIVKTFPDHVDFAATLRQLVNRDKQRNETMTQYYFGKMTLIQACNITKKNAVSCLIDGLKDRTLRNGAKAGRYDTPEDLYTEYLSTLDNDETITPLNETRENGSRSICCTGFARVDPITKTIRRCWCRRQNKAL
;
A
#
# COMPACT_ATOMS: atom_id res chain seq x y z
N MET A 1 -17.25 -13.75 34.81
CA MET A 1 -17.45 -13.18 33.47
C MET A 1 -18.13 -11.81 33.51
N GLN A 2 -19.16 -11.64 34.34
CA GLN A 2 -19.93 -10.39 34.52
C GLN A 2 -19.06 -9.16 34.84
N ASN A 3 -18.01 -9.28 35.65
CA ASN A 3 -17.14 -8.15 36.02
C ASN A 3 -16.34 -7.54 34.85
N ARG A 4 -16.33 -8.17 33.67
CA ARG A 4 -15.62 -7.67 32.48
C ARG A 4 -16.54 -6.90 31.53
N LEU A 5 -17.85 -6.92 31.74
CA LEU A 5 -18.83 -6.21 30.91
C LEU A 5 -19.00 -4.78 31.43
N THR A 6 -18.76 -3.80 30.56
CA THR A 6 -18.90 -2.37 30.88
C THR A 6 -19.75 -1.66 29.82
N GLY A 7 -20.30 -0.50 30.18
CA GLY A 7 -21.10 0.32 29.26
C GLY A 7 -22.33 -0.40 28.70
N LEU A 8 -22.53 -0.28 27.37
CA LEU A 8 -23.69 -0.83 26.65
C LEU A 8 -23.82 -2.35 26.81
N ALA A 9 -22.70 -3.07 26.89
CA ALA A 9 -22.69 -4.52 27.07
C ALA A 9 -23.20 -4.93 28.47
N ARG A 10 -22.98 -4.11 29.49
CA ARG A 10 -23.51 -4.33 30.84
C ARG A 10 -25.02 -4.12 30.87
N THR A 11 -25.48 -2.99 30.33
CA THR A 11 -26.92 -2.70 30.22
C THR A 11 -27.65 -3.76 29.42
N TRP A 12 -27.06 -4.25 28.33
CA TRP A 12 -27.62 -5.36 27.57
C TRP A 12 -27.74 -6.64 28.41
N TYR A 13 -26.68 -7.03 29.11
CA TYR A 13 -26.67 -8.23 29.96
C TYR A 13 -27.73 -8.17 31.07
N ASP A 14 -27.88 -7.01 31.72
CA ASP A 14 -28.83 -6.81 32.82
C ASP A 14 -30.31 -6.85 32.35
N ASN A 15 -30.57 -6.64 31.06
CA ASN A 15 -31.91 -6.69 30.47
C ASN A 15 -32.30 -8.07 29.90
N LEU A 16 -31.47 -9.10 30.07
CA LEU A 16 -31.80 -10.45 29.61
C LEU A 16 -32.87 -11.08 30.51
N THR A 17 -33.90 -11.67 29.88
CA THR A 17 -35.01 -12.33 30.59
C THR A 17 -34.63 -13.70 31.17
N THR A 18 -33.59 -14.33 30.60
CA THR A 18 -33.16 -15.69 30.95
C THR A 18 -31.65 -15.72 31.07
N TYR A 19 -31.15 -16.30 32.17
CA TYR A 19 -29.70 -16.38 32.47
C TYR A 19 -29.14 -17.81 32.37
N THR A 20 -30.00 -18.80 32.07
CA THR A 20 -29.65 -20.23 32.02
C THR A 20 -29.11 -20.63 30.64
N TYR A 21 -28.01 -20.02 30.21
CA TYR A 21 -27.30 -20.42 29.00
C TYR A 21 -26.01 -21.15 29.33
N ASN A 22 -25.67 -22.15 28.51
CA ASN A 22 -24.34 -22.74 28.52
C ASN A 22 -23.33 -21.76 27.89
N TRP A 23 -22.03 -22.02 28.07
CA TRP A 23 -21.00 -21.10 27.55
C TRP A 23 -21.03 -20.94 26.02
N GLY A 24 -21.32 -22.01 25.27
CA GLY A 24 -21.42 -21.96 23.81
C GLY A 24 -22.59 -21.08 23.33
N GLU A 25 -23.72 -21.17 24.02
CA GLU A 25 -24.90 -20.32 23.80
C GLU A 25 -24.60 -18.86 24.15
N TRP A 26 -23.93 -18.61 25.29
CA TRP A 26 -23.49 -17.26 25.67
C TRP A 26 -22.60 -16.64 24.61
N LYS A 27 -21.60 -17.37 24.12
CA LYS A 27 -20.71 -16.89 23.05
C LYS A 27 -21.51 -16.54 21.79
N SER A 28 -22.41 -17.42 21.39
CA SER A 28 -23.24 -17.23 20.19
C SER A 28 -24.17 -16.03 20.33
N LEU A 29 -24.78 -15.86 21.51
CA LEU A 29 -25.66 -14.75 21.82
C LEU A 29 -24.89 -13.41 21.83
N ILE A 30 -23.69 -13.37 22.41
CA ILE A 30 -22.83 -12.18 22.41
C ILE A 30 -22.44 -11.79 20.98
N VAL A 31 -21.95 -12.74 20.17
CA VAL A 31 -21.58 -12.49 18.77
C VAL A 31 -22.78 -12.04 17.94
N LYS A 32 -23.96 -12.60 18.19
CA LYS A 32 -25.21 -12.20 17.52
C LYS A 32 -25.66 -10.79 17.91
N THR A 33 -25.49 -10.41 19.17
CA THR A 33 -25.96 -9.11 19.69
C THR A 33 -25.02 -7.97 19.26
N PHE A 34 -23.72 -8.25 19.21
CA PHE A 34 -22.70 -7.29 18.82
C PHE A 34 -22.02 -7.75 17.53
N PRO A 35 -22.73 -7.72 16.38
CA PRO A 35 -22.10 -7.99 15.10
C PRO A 35 -21.11 -6.86 14.79
N ASP A 36 -19.96 -7.24 14.25
CA ASP A 36 -19.01 -6.28 13.73
C ASP A 36 -19.57 -5.72 12.41
N HIS A 37 -20.07 -4.48 12.43
CA HIS A 37 -20.63 -3.84 11.25
C HIS A 37 -19.49 -3.34 10.34
N VAL A 38 -18.88 -4.27 9.61
CA VAL A 38 -17.92 -3.91 8.56
C VAL A 38 -18.72 -3.53 7.30
N ASP A 39 -18.67 -2.26 6.91
CA ASP A 39 -19.17 -1.84 5.60
C ASP A 39 -18.26 -2.44 4.51
N PHE A 40 -18.60 -3.65 4.08
CA PHE A 40 -17.83 -4.40 3.10
C PHE A 40 -17.58 -3.60 1.82
N ALA A 41 -18.58 -2.87 1.33
CA ALA A 41 -18.46 -2.11 0.09
C ALA A 41 -17.50 -0.92 0.25
N ALA A 42 -17.54 -0.22 1.38
CA ALA A 42 -16.59 0.84 1.68
C ALA A 42 -15.17 0.30 1.88
N THR A 43 -15.02 -0.78 2.64
CA THR A 43 -13.71 -1.42 2.90
C THR A 43 -13.09 -1.96 1.61
N LEU A 44 -13.88 -2.58 0.73
CA LEU A 44 -13.41 -3.05 -0.57
C LEU A 44 -12.94 -1.89 -1.45
N ARG A 45 -13.68 -0.78 -1.49
CA ARG A 45 -13.25 0.43 -2.20
C ARG A 45 -11.93 0.98 -1.65
N GLN A 46 -11.76 0.99 -0.32
CA GLN A 46 -10.51 1.38 0.32
C GLN A 46 -9.36 0.43 -0.06
N LEU A 47 -9.61 -0.89 -0.06
CA LEU A 47 -8.62 -1.89 -0.45
C LEU A 47 -8.11 -1.69 -1.88
N VAL A 48 -9.04 -1.49 -2.83
CA VAL A 48 -8.70 -1.30 -4.25
C VAL A 48 -7.92 0.01 -4.46
N ASN A 49 -8.31 1.08 -3.76
CA ASN A 49 -7.64 2.38 -3.88
C ASN A 49 -6.33 2.49 -3.08
N ARG A 50 -5.98 1.47 -2.28
CA ARG A 50 -4.78 1.48 -1.44
C ARG A 50 -3.55 1.11 -2.26
N ASP A 51 -2.83 2.13 -2.69
CA ASP A 51 -1.51 2.00 -3.33
C ASP A 51 -0.36 2.27 -2.38
N LYS A 52 0.82 1.71 -2.68
CA LYS A 52 2.08 2.06 -1.99
C LYS A 52 2.39 3.55 -2.15
N GLN A 53 2.67 4.20 -1.04
CA GLN A 53 3.16 5.58 -0.98
C GLN A 53 4.69 5.62 -1.05
N ARG A 54 5.23 6.77 -1.47
CA ARG A 54 6.68 6.94 -1.61
C ARG A 54 7.39 7.09 -0.27
N ASN A 55 6.66 7.53 0.75
CA ASN A 55 7.16 7.80 2.09
C ASN A 55 6.90 6.64 3.08
N GLU A 56 6.47 5.47 2.59
CA GLU A 56 6.29 4.28 3.43
C GLU A 56 7.19 3.13 2.96
N THR A 57 7.61 2.29 3.90
CA THR A 57 8.38 1.07 3.61
C THR A 57 7.48 -0.02 3.02
N MET A 58 8.07 -1.05 2.38
CA MET A 58 7.31 -2.21 1.89
C MET A 58 6.63 -2.95 3.03
N THR A 59 7.29 -3.07 4.18
CA THR A 59 6.72 -3.64 5.42
C THR A 59 5.45 -2.90 5.84
N GLN A 60 5.50 -1.56 5.93
CA GLN A 60 4.35 -0.75 6.33
C GLN A 60 3.21 -0.87 5.32
N TYR A 61 3.53 -0.85 4.03
CA TYR A 61 2.57 -1.07 2.95
C TYR A 61 1.90 -2.45 3.08
N TYR A 62 2.69 -3.51 3.26
CA TYR A 62 2.21 -4.89 3.35
C TYR A 62 1.22 -5.05 4.51
N PHE A 63 1.62 -4.70 5.73
CA PHE A 63 0.74 -4.86 6.89
C PHE A 63 -0.48 -3.94 6.80
N GLY A 64 -0.31 -2.70 6.32
CA GLY A 64 -1.41 -1.77 6.13
C GLY A 64 -2.43 -2.22 5.08
N LYS A 65 -2.00 -2.91 4.02
CA LYS A 65 -2.91 -3.47 3.01
C LYS A 65 -3.50 -4.81 3.44
N MET A 66 -2.78 -5.60 4.22
CA MET A 66 -3.22 -6.90 4.74
C MET A 66 -4.43 -6.76 5.68
N THR A 67 -4.50 -5.72 6.50
CA THR A 67 -5.66 -5.46 7.37
C THR A 67 -6.95 -5.27 6.55
N LEU A 68 -6.87 -4.55 5.42
CA LEU A 68 -8.01 -4.35 4.52
C LEU A 68 -8.42 -5.64 3.80
N ILE A 69 -7.44 -6.47 3.42
CA ILE A 69 -7.68 -7.79 2.81
C ILE A 69 -8.41 -8.71 3.80
N GLN A 70 -7.95 -8.75 5.06
CA GLN A 70 -8.57 -9.53 6.12
C GLN A 70 -10.01 -9.07 6.40
N ALA A 71 -10.24 -7.75 6.43
CA ALA A 71 -11.58 -7.19 6.59
C ALA A 71 -12.53 -7.52 5.43
N CYS A 72 -11.99 -7.73 4.22
CA CYS A 72 -12.75 -8.19 3.05
C CYS A 72 -12.83 -9.73 2.94
N ASN A 73 -12.21 -10.47 3.87
CA ASN A 73 -12.12 -11.93 3.85
C ASN A 73 -11.57 -12.51 2.53
N ILE A 74 -10.65 -11.79 1.87
CA ILE A 74 -9.98 -12.22 0.65
C ILE A 74 -8.77 -13.08 1.02
N THR A 75 -8.62 -14.25 0.41
CA THR A 75 -7.61 -15.23 0.81
C THR A 75 -6.76 -15.75 -0.35
N LYS A 76 -5.62 -16.35 -0.03
CA LYS A 76 -4.72 -17.06 -0.97
C LYS A 76 -4.30 -16.16 -2.15
N LYS A 77 -4.35 -16.71 -3.37
CA LYS A 77 -3.97 -16.04 -4.63
C LYS A 77 -4.70 -14.72 -4.89
N ASN A 78 -5.95 -14.61 -4.44
CA ASN A 78 -6.70 -13.36 -4.60
C ASN A 78 -6.10 -12.24 -3.72
N ALA A 79 -5.68 -12.58 -2.50
CA ALA A 79 -4.99 -11.64 -1.61
C ALA A 79 -3.64 -11.19 -2.20
N VAL A 80 -2.86 -12.15 -2.74
CA VAL A 80 -1.61 -11.87 -3.46
C VAL A 80 -1.84 -10.91 -4.63
N SER A 81 -2.88 -11.16 -5.44
CA SER A 81 -3.24 -10.30 -6.57
C SER A 81 -3.55 -8.87 -6.12
N CYS A 82 -4.33 -8.69 -5.05
CA CYS A 82 -4.64 -7.39 -4.46
C CYS A 82 -3.39 -6.67 -3.94
N LEU A 83 -2.45 -7.40 -3.32
CA LEU A 83 -1.17 -6.82 -2.86
C LEU A 83 -0.32 -6.33 -4.02
N ILE A 84 -0.20 -7.12 -5.08
CA ILE A 84 0.59 -6.77 -6.27
C ILE A 84 -0.01 -5.57 -6.99
N ASP A 85 -1.33 -5.45 -7.06
CA ASP A 85 -1.99 -4.38 -7.80
C ASP A 85 -1.67 -2.97 -7.26
N GLY A 86 -1.54 -2.84 -5.94
CA GLY A 86 -1.21 -1.56 -5.29
C GLY A 86 0.26 -1.14 -5.41
N LEU A 87 1.12 -1.93 -6.06
CA LEU A 87 2.50 -1.54 -6.33
C LEU A 87 2.53 -0.58 -7.52
N LYS A 88 2.84 0.70 -7.27
CA LYS A 88 2.88 1.75 -8.32
C LYS A 88 3.94 1.48 -9.40
N ASP A 89 5.09 0.94 -9.02
CA ASP A 89 6.16 0.65 -9.98
C ASP A 89 5.82 -0.60 -10.81
N ARG A 90 5.84 -0.43 -12.14
CA ARG A 90 5.59 -1.50 -13.11
C ARG A 90 6.68 -2.58 -13.04
N THR A 91 7.93 -2.20 -12.75
CA THR A 91 9.03 -3.17 -12.67
C THR A 91 8.84 -4.10 -11.49
N LEU A 92 8.56 -3.56 -10.30
CA LEU A 92 8.23 -4.32 -9.10
C LEU A 92 6.99 -5.19 -9.28
N ARG A 93 5.95 -4.65 -9.91
CA ARG A 93 4.72 -5.40 -10.19
C ARG A 93 4.97 -6.60 -11.10
N ASN A 94 5.79 -6.43 -12.13
CA ASN A 94 6.15 -7.52 -13.05
C ASN A 94 7.04 -8.56 -12.36
N GLY A 95 7.98 -8.13 -11.52
CA GLY A 95 8.82 -9.01 -10.70
C GLY A 95 7.97 -9.88 -9.76
N ALA A 96 7.06 -9.27 -9.01
CA ALA A 96 6.14 -10.00 -8.14
C ALA A 96 5.22 -10.96 -8.92
N LYS A 97 4.76 -10.60 -10.12
CA LYS A 97 3.95 -11.50 -10.96
C LYS A 97 4.73 -12.72 -11.45
N ALA A 98 6.06 -12.62 -11.59
CA ALA A 98 6.88 -13.73 -12.02
C ALA A 98 7.09 -14.80 -10.93
N GLY A 99 7.11 -14.38 -9.65
CA GLY A 99 7.45 -15.25 -8.52
C GLY A 99 6.40 -16.28 -8.07
N ARG A 100 5.19 -16.29 -8.66
CA ARG A 100 4.10 -17.27 -8.40
C ARG A 100 3.94 -17.65 -6.92
N TYR A 101 3.31 -16.78 -6.14
CA TYR A 101 3.04 -17.02 -4.72
C TYR A 101 1.64 -17.60 -4.47
N ASP A 102 1.52 -18.53 -3.51
CA ASP A 102 0.24 -19.11 -3.10
C ASP A 102 -0.42 -18.32 -1.96
N THR A 103 0.38 -17.77 -1.04
CA THR A 103 -0.08 -16.97 0.09
C THR A 103 0.55 -15.56 0.09
N PRO A 104 -0.14 -14.55 0.68
CA PRO A 104 0.43 -13.21 0.83
C PRO A 104 1.70 -13.20 1.71
N GLU A 105 1.81 -14.13 2.65
CA GLU A 105 2.99 -14.30 3.50
C GLU A 105 4.22 -14.76 2.71
N ASP A 106 4.05 -15.64 1.73
CA ASP A 106 5.14 -16.08 0.84
C ASP A 106 5.65 -14.91 -0.01
N LEU A 107 4.73 -14.13 -0.59
CA LEU A 107 5.06 -12.91 -1.35
C LEU A 107 5.90 -11.94 -0.51
N TYR A 108 5.53 -11.77 0.76
CA TYR A 108 6.26 -10.88 1.65
C TYR A 108 7.67 -11.41 1.94
N THR A 109 7.77 -12.66 2.36
CA THR A 109 9.03 -13.27 2.80
C THR A 109 10.03 -13.39 1.66
N GLU A 110 9.58 -13.81 0.48
CA GLU A 110 10.47 -14.11 -0.65
C GLU A 110 10.80 -12.89 -1.52
N TYR A 111 9.95 -11.87 -1.54
CA TYR A 111 10.11 -10.72 -2.45
C TYR A 111 10.12 -9.38 -1.73
N LEU A 112 9.03 -9.00 -1.05
CA LEU A 112 8.89 -7.64 -0.51
C LEU A 112 9.92 -7.33 0.58
N SER A 113 10.27 -8.33 1.42
CA SER A 113 11.27 -8.19 2.47
C SER A 113 12.67 -7.87 1.93
N THR A 114 13.00 -8.35 0.73
CA THR A 114 14.30 -8.12 0.09
C THR A 114 14.47 -6.68 -0.37
N LEU A 115 13.36 -6.02 -0.75
CA LEU A 115 13.32 -4.64 -1.24
C LEU A 115 13.46 -3.60 -0.12
N ASP A 116 13.02 -3.94 1.09
CA ASP A 116 13.14 -3.05 2.26
C ASP A 116 14.59 -2.82 2.71
N ASN A 117 15.52 -3.69 2.33
CA ASN A 117 16.94 -3.49 2.61
C ASN A 117 17.61 -2.49 1.66
N ASP A 118 16.99 -2.20 0.51
CA ASP A 118 17.51 -1.30 -0.53
C ASP A 118 16.94 0.13 -0.44
N GLU A 119 15.70 0.30 0.04
CA GLU A 119 15.07 1.61 0.23
C GLU A 119 15.56 2.30 1.52
N THR A 120 16.83 2.70 1.56
CA THR A 120 17.30 3.67 2.57
C THR A 120 16.56 4.99 2.40
N ILE A 121 15.76 5.33 3.41
CA ILE A 121 14.98 6.56 3.52
C ILE A 121 15.89 7.76 3.16
N THR A 122 15.65 8.38 2.01
CA THR A 122 16.19 9.71 1.74
C THR A 122 15.28 10.71 2.43
N PRO A 123 15.74 11.42 3.48
CA PRO A 123 14.90 12.44 4.10
C PRO A 123 14.71 13.58 3.11
N LEU A 124 13.45 13.85 2.75
CA LEU A 124 13.04 15.07 2.07
C LEU A 124 13.24 16.26 3.03
N ASN A 125 14.44 16.82 3.05
CA ASN A 125 14.63 18.17 3.57
C ASN A 125 14.24 19.17 2.48
N GLU A 126 13.05 19.76 2.63
CA GLU A 126 12.70 21.01 1.98
C GLU A 126 13.49 22.15 2.64
N THR A 127 14.51 22.67 1.96
CA THR A 127 14.92 24.06 2.11
C THR A 127 14.60 24.81 0.82
N ARG A 128 13.56 25.64 0.92
CA ARG A 128 13.30 26.73 -0.02
C ARG A 128 14.40 27.78 0.11
N GLU A 129 15.24 27.95 -0.91
CA GLU A 129 15.88 29.23 -1.19
C GLU A 129 15.93 29.51 -2.70
N ASN A 130 15.52 30.73 -3.03
CA ASN A 130 15.48 31.33 -4.36
C ASN A 130 16.89 31.48 -4.94
N GLY A 131 17.07 31.13 -6.22
CA GLY A 131 18.32 31.42 -6.93
C GLY A 131 18.32 31.02 -8.40
N SER A 132 17.84 31.92 -9.25
CA SER A 132 18.33 32.19 -10.62
C SER A 132 18.67 31.02 -11.57
N ARG A 133 17.77 30.84 -12.55
CA ARG A 133 18.02 30.53 -13.98
C ARG A 133 19.13 29.52 -14.33
N SER A 134 18.69 28.38 -14.87
CA SER A 134 19.21 27.88 -16.16
C SER A 134 18.18 26.96 -16.80
N ILE A 135 17.61 27.40 -17.92
CA ILE A 135 16.85 26.54 -18.83
C ILE A 135 17.89 25.67 -19.53
N CYS A 136 18.13 24.46 -19.02
CA CYS A 136 18.78 23.42 -19.80
C CYS A 136 17.72 22.75 -20.66
N CYS A 137 17.75 23.06 -21.95
CA CYS A 137 17.03 22.36 -23.00
C CYS A 137 17.26 20.85 -22.87
N THR A 138 16.23 20.08 -22.56
CA THR A 138 16.25 18.63 -22.76
C THR A 138 16.19 18.36 -24.25
N GLY A 139 17.37 18.13 -24.82
CA GLY A 139 17.52 17.65 -26.19
C GLY A 139 16.87 16.28 -26.33
N PHE A 140 15.77 16.23 -27.07
CA PHE A 140 15.17 15.00 -27.58
C PHE A 140 16.07 14.50 -28.72
N ALA A 141 16.87 13.46 -28.46
CA ALA A 141 17.59 12.78 -29.54
C ALA A 141 16.59 11.93 -30.32
N ARG A 142 16.12 12.44 -31.47
CA ARG A 142 15.50 11.60 -32.50
C ARG A 142 16.61 10.90 -33.29
N VAL A 143 16.52 9.58 -33.36
CA VAL A 143 17.34 8.76 -34.25
C VAL A 143 16.55 8.63 -35.56
N ASP A 144 17.04 9.24 -36.65
CA ASP A 144 16.47 9.06 -37.98
C ASP A 144 16.93 7.70 -38.57
N PRO A 145 16.05 6.86 -39.15
CA PRO A 145 16.40 5.45 -39.42
C PRO A 145 17.23 5.18 -40.68
N ILE A 146 17.70 6.20 -41.43
CA ILE A 146 18.10 5.97 -42.84
C ILE A 146 19.56 6.37 -43.18
N THR A 147 20.25 7.26 -42.45
CA THR A 147 21.50 7.87 -43.01
C THR A 147 22.77 7.88 -42.14
N LYS A 148 22.82 7.19 -40.98
CA LYS A 148 24.03 6.97 -40.13
C LYS A 148 25.15 8.03 -40.30
N THR A 149 24.86 9.30 -39.97
CA THR A 149 25.88 10.37 -39.96
C THR A 149 25.69 11.26 -38.74
N ILE A 150 26.72 11.37 -37.90
CA ILE A 150 26.71 12.16 -36.66
C ILE A 150 27.11 13.60 -36.99
N ARG A 151 26.18 14.56 -36.88
CA ARG A 151 26.50 15.99 -36.89
C ARG A 151 26.61 16.50 -35.45
N ARG A 152 27.81 16.95 -35.04
CA ARG A 152 28.02 17.63 -33.76
C ARG A 152 27.59 19.10 -33.90
N CYS A 153 26.58 19.53 -33.16
CA CYS A 153 26.23 20.95 -33.04
C CYS A 153 27.28 21.69 -32.19
N TRP A 154 27.95 22.66 -32.80
CA TRP A 154 28.78 23.65 -32.13
C TRP A 154 27.88 24.74 -31.51
N CYS A 155 27.94 24.95 -30.21
CA CYS A 155 27.26 26.06 -29.54
C CYS A 155 28.29 27.16 -29.22
N ARG A 156 28.13 28.33 -29.86
CA ARG A 156 29.00 29.51 -29.77
C ARG A 156 28.66 30.33 -28.52
N ARG A 157 29.57 30.43 -27.55
CA ARG A 157 29.41 31.26 -26.35
C ARG A 157 29.71 32.74 -26.68
N GLN A 158 28.74 33.62 -26.54
CA GLN A 158 28.95 35.08 -26.51
C GLN A 158 29.16 35.50 -25.05
N ASN A 159 30.30 36.13 -24.73
CA ASN A 159 30.50 36.83 -23.46
C ASN A 159 30.30 38.34 -23.68
N LYS A 160 29.44 38.97 -22.87
CA LYS A 160 29.34 40.43 -22.74
C LYS A 160 30.31 40.91 -21.66
N ALA A 161 31.00 42.00 -21.96
CA ALA A 161 31.89 42.74 -21.07
C ALA A 161 31.10 43.61 -20.08
N LEU A 162 31.65 43.77 -18.88
CA LEU A 162 31.87 45.05 -18.17
C LEU A 162 32.87 44.80 -17.04
#